data_AF-A0ABD5PIT8-F1
#
_entry.id   AF-A0ABD5PIT8-F1
#
_cell.length_a   1.000
_cell.length_b   1.000
_cell.length_c   1.000
_cell.angle_alpha   90.00
_cell.angle_beta   90.00
_cell.angle_gamma   90.00
#
_symmetry.space_group_name_H-M   'P 1'
#
loop_
_entity.id
_entity.type
_entity.pdbx_description
1 polymer ?
#
loop_
_entity_poly.entity_id
_entity_poly.type
_entity_poly.pdbx_seq_one_letter_code
_entity_poly.pdbx_strand_id
1 'polypeptide(L)'
;MGWLEQKEKINALNLFHSVIKSDTSNRGIASQGFKLVGPFLPVPDNRNDVFTRPEFTFYSGDTVVFVNVEPDDRVTEEHRRRAEDYQRLNLEAVEDFIRKKGRAGEVHLSTRNLNHFEHHLVFDKDAVESAKAGGPGADIYDDIKDKCGILSQSRGGKLLFEDGLAQDDSFHSIVSTGINLPPTPSKEFLLTGEIKPESLAVSLAQVILPEQFKHNETVKMTPRRVPHYYDRDMILIW
;
A
#
# COMPACT_ATOMS: atom_id res chain seq x y z
N MET A 1 15.90 6.03 -8.87
CA MET A 1 15.45 4.64 -8.72
C MET A 1 15.74 3.84 -9.99
N GLY A 2 16.47 2.73 -9.87
CA GLY A 2 16.74 1.76 -10.95
C GLY A 2 15.67 0.68 -11.08
N TRP A 3 15.80 -0.22 -12.06
CA TRP A 3 14.84 -1.32 -12.28
C TRP A 3 14.73 -2.27 -11.08
N LEU A 4 15.85 -2.62 -10.44
CA LEU A 4 15.86 -3.56 -9.31
C LEU A 4 15.05 -3.03 -8.12
N GLU A 5 15.32 -1.78 -7.72
CA GLU A 5 14.58 -1.08 -6.66
C GLU A 5 13.07 -0.98 -6.99
N GLN A 6 12.72 -0.67 -8.26
CA GLN A 6 11.31 -0.64 -8.68
C GLN A 6 10.66 -2.02 -8.66
N LYS A 7 11.41 -3.07 -9.02
CA LYS A 7 10.93 -4.46 -8.99
C LYS A 7 10.66 -4.91 -7.55
N GLU A 8 11.52 -4.56 -6.60
CA GLU A 8 11.32 -4.83 -5.17
C GLU A 8 10.06 -4.13 -4.66
N LYS A 9 9.89 -2.84 -5.00
CA LYS A 9 8.67 -2.08 -4.70
C LYS A 9 7.41 -2.72 -5.26
N ILE A 10 7.40 -3.08 -6.54
CA ILE A 10 6.26 -3.73 -7.19
C ILE A 10 5.93 -5.05 -6.47
N ASN A 11 6.94 -5.85 -6.15
CA ASN A 11 6.72 -7.12 -5.47
C ASN A 11 6.13 -6.94 -4.06
N ALA A 12 6.64 -5.97 -3.30
CA ALA A 12 6.14 -5.67 -1.96
C ALA A 12 4.68 -5.18 -2.01
N LEU A 13 4.36 -4.29 -2.95
CA LEU A 13 3.00 -3.80 -3.19
C LEU A 13 2.03 -4.91 -3.58
N ASN A 14 2.44 -5.81 -4.49
CA ASN A 14 1.60 -6.92 -4.94
C ASN A 14 1.37 -7.96 -3.84
N LEU A 15 2.39 -8.19 -3.01
CA LEU A 15 2.27 -9.04 -1.84
C LEU A 15 1.24 -8.47 -0.86
N PHE A 16 1.33 -7.17 -0.54
CA PHE A 16 0.35 -6.51 0.30
C PHE A 16 -1.05 -6.51 -0.34
N HIS A 17 -1.17 -6.21 -1.62
CA HIS A 17 -2.46 -6.21 -2.32
C HIS A 17 -3.20 -7.55 -2.23
N SER A 18 -2.45 -8.67 -2.14
CA SER A 18 -3.00 -10.01 -1.97
C SER A 18 -3.80 -10.16 -0.66
N VAL A 19 -3.48 -9.37 0.39
CA VAL A 19 -4.25 -9.38 1.66
C VAL A 19 -5.59 -8.69 1.56
N ILE A 20 -5.77 -7.79 0.58
CA ILE A 20 -7.01 -7.06 0.39
C ILE A 20 -8.07 -8.02 -0.16
N LYS A 21 -7.71 -8.74 -1.23
CA LYS A 21 -8.62 -9.57 -2.01
C LYS A 21 -8.80 -11.00 -1.51
N SER A 22 -8.03 -11.46 -0.51
CA SER A 22 -8.13 -12.83 0.00
C SER A 22 -7.59 -13.92 -0.93
N ASP A 23 -6.52 -13.67 -1.71
CA ASP A 23 -5.99 -14.63 -2.72
C ASP A 23 -5.70 -16.04 -2.16
N THR A 24 -5.46 -16.17 -0.85
CA THR A 24 -5.17 -17.46 -0.19
C THR A 24 -6.01 -17.77 1.05
N SER A 25 -6.85 -16.85 1.53
CA SER A 25 -7.66 -17.07 2.73
C SER A 25 -8.93 -16.24 2.70
N ASN A 26 -10.11 -16.82 3.02
CA ASN A 26 -11.40 -16.11 3.11
C ASN A 26 -11.48 -15.07 4.26
N ARG A 27 -10.35 -14.51 4.71
CA ARG A 27 -10.21 -13.58 5.84
C ARG A 27 -9.33 -12.36 5.51
N GLY A 28 -9.26 -11.95 4.25
CA GLY A 28 -8.57 -10.71 3.86
C GLY A 28 -9.30 -9.46 4.32
N ILE A 29 -8.62 -8.31 4.24
CA ILE A 29 -9.09 -7.02 4.79
C ILE A 29 -10.50 -6.66 4.27
N ALA A 30 -10.76 -6.84 2.98
CA ALA A 30 -12.06 -6.50 2.40
C ALA A 30 -13.22 -7.38 2.91
N SER A 31 -12.96 -8.65 3.22
CA SER A 31 -13.96 -9.58 3.77
C SER A 31 -14.41 -9.21 5.18
N GLN A 32 -13.64 -8.37 5.87
CA GLN A 32 -13.88 -7.91 7.24
C GLN A 32 -14.55 -6.53 7.29
N GLY A 33 -15.06 -6.04 6.16
CA GLY A 33 -15.83 -4.78 6.08
C GLY A 33 -15.02 -3.54 5.73
N PHE A 34 -13.69 -3.64 5.64
CA PHE A 34 -12.84 -2.53 5.19
C PHE A 34 -12.98 -2.32 3.70
N LYS A 35 -13.29 -1.08 3.30
CA LYS A 35 -13.44 -0.72 1.90
C LYS A 35 -12.18 -0.03 1.41
N LEU A 36 -11.59 -0.52 0.31
CA LEU A 36 -10.49 0.17 -0.37
C LEU A 36 -11.04 1.43 -1.03
N VAL A 37 -10.59 2.59 -0.57
CA VAL A 37 -10.98 3.91 -1.08
C VAL A 37 -10.31 4.18 -2.44
N GLY A 38 -9.05 3.77 -2.56
CA GLY A 38 -8.28 3.83 -3.80
C GLY A 38 -6.77 3.78 -3.52
N PRO A 39 -5.97 3.36 -4.50
CA PRO A 39 -4.52 3.32 -4.34
C PRO A 39 -3.87 4.66 -4.71
N PHE A 40 -2.76 4.99 -4.05
CA PHE A 40 -1.88 6.15 -4.36
C PHE A 40 -2.57 7.52 -4.40
N LEU A 41 -3.63 7.70 -3.60
CA LEU A 41 -4.37 8.96 -3.58
C LEU A 41 -3.71 9.94 -2.61
N PRO A 42 -3.22 11.11 -3.09
CA PRO A 42 -2.56 12.07 -2.21
C PRO A 42 -3.54 12.76 -1.26
N VAL A 43 -3.07 13.03 -0.05
CA VAL A 43 -3.81 13.72 1.03
C VAL A 43 -3.08 15.02 1.37
N PRO A 44 -3.45 16.15 0.75
CA PRO A 44 -2.83 17.44 1.05
C PRO A 44 -3.42 18.07 2.31
N ASP A 45 -2.56 18.55 3.20
CA ASP A 45 -2.90 19.45 4.30
C ASP A 45 -2.07 20.73 4.21
N ASN A 46 -2.62 21.71 3.51
CA ASN A 46 -1.98 23.01 3.31
C ASN A 46 -1.81 23.81 4.61
N ARG A 47 -2.58 23.50 5.67
CA ARG A 47 -2.49 24.24 6.93
C ARG A 47 -1.24 23.83 7.72
N ASN A 48 -0.90 22.55 7.67
CA ASN A 48 0.26 21.99 8.37
C ASN A 48 1.49 21.80 7.47
N ASP A 49 1.41 22.24 6.20
CA ASP A 49 2.44 22.05 5.17
C ASP A 49 2.85 20.58 5.02
N VAL A 50 1.83 19.72 4.92
CA VAL A 50 1.98 18.27 4.80
C VAL A 50 1.38 17.80 3.48
N PHE A 51 2.10 16.91 2.80
CA PHE A 51 1.62 16.23 1.62
C PHE A 51 1.95 14.75 1.71
N THR A 52 0.97 13.92 2.08
CA THR A 52 1.16 12.47 2.14
C THR A 52 0.57 11.78 0.93
N ARG A 53 1.13 10.61 0.59
CA ARG A 53 0.63 9.76 -0.50
C ARG A 53 0.63 8.31 -0.01
N PRO A 54 -0.45 7.87 0.65
CA PRO A 54 -0.63 6.47 1.00
C PRO A 54 -0.73 5.62 -0.24
N GLU A 55 -0.21 4.40 -0.17
CA GLU A 55 -0.29 3.45 -1.27
C GLU A 55 -1.63 2.76 -1.28
N PHE A 56 -2.16 2.46 -0.10
CA PHE A 56 -3.50 1.97 0.11
C PHE A 56 -4.20 2.80 1.17
N THR A 57 -5.47 3.09 0.92
CA THR A 57 -6.35 3.75 1.90
C THR A 57 -7.58 2.89 2.10
N PHE A 58 -7.80 2.45 3.33
CA PHE A 58 -9.00 1.72 3.73
C PHE A 58 -9.91 2.60 4.57
N TYR A 59 -11.19 2.25 4.57
CA TYR A 59 -12.20 2.87 5.40
C TYR A 59 -13.08 1.81 6.07
N SER A 60 -13.22 1.90 7.39
CA SER A 60 -14.03 0.98 8.23
C SER A 60 -15.37 1.58 8.69
N GLY A 61 -15.69 2.83 8.36
CA GLY A 61 -16.94 3.48 8.76
C GLY A 61 -16.71 4.79 9.51
N ASP A 62 -15.86 4.77 10.50
CA ASP A 62 -15.45 5.93 11.30
C ASP A 62 -13.94 6.13 11.38
N THR A 63 -13.17 5.20 10.78
CA THR A 63 -11.71 5.29 10.66
C THR A 63 -11.24 5.19 9.22
N VAL A 64 -10.22 5.99 8.90
CA VAL A 64 -9.41 5.85 7.69
C VAL A 64 -8.07 5.24 8.05
N VAL A 65 -7.69 4.17 7.37
CA VAL A 65 -6.39 3.52 7.55
C VAL A 65 -5.53 3.78 6.32
N PHE A 66 -4.46 4.54 6.50
CA PHE A 66 -3.44 4.78 5.50
C PHE A 66 -2.32 3.75 5.62
N VAL A 67 -1.93 3.17 4.49
CA VAL A 67 -0.84 2.18 4.45
C VAL A 67 0.21 2.57 3.43
N ASN A 68 1.47 2.55 3.85
CA ASN A 68 2.64 2.61 2.98
C ASN A 68 3.46 1.33 3.14
N VAL A 69 3.81 0.70 2.02
CA VAL A 69 4.57 -0.55 1.94
C VAL A 69 6.00 -0.25 1.58
N GLU A 70 6.93 -0.49 2.49
CA GLU A 70 8.34 -0.19 2.32
C GLU A 70 9.07 -1.40 1.72
N PRO A 71 9.75 -1.24 0.56
CA PRO A 71 10.51 -2.32 -0.05
C PRO A 71 11.90 -2.50 0.56
N ASP A 72 12.32 -1.54 1.40
CA ASP A 72 13.66 -1.47 1.94
C ASP A 72 13.94 -2.66 2.86
N ASP A 73 15.18 -3.16 2.80
CA ASP A 73 15.70 -4.23 3.65
C ASP A 73 16.02 -3.75 5.09
N ARG A 74 15.75 -2.48 5.38
CA ARG A 74 16.03 -1.82 6.65
C ARG A 74 15.12 -0.62 6.88
N VAL A 75 15.05 -0.20 8.14
CA VAL A 75 14.33 1.01 8.53
C VAL A 75 15.23 2.24 8.33
N THR A 76 14.70 3.29 7.70
CA THR A 76 15.46 4.47 7.27
C THR A 76 14.82 5.76 7.76
N GLU A 77 15.59 6.85 7.68
CA GLU A 77 15.15 8.19 8.03
C GLU A 77 13.93 8.66 7.22
N GLU A 78 13.77 8.18 5.99
CA GLU A 78 12.61 8.50 5.17
C GLU A 78 11.32 7.93 5.78
N HIS A 79 11.40 6.74 6.37
CA HIS A 79 10.26 6.11 7.06
C HIS A 79 9.83 6.93 8.28
N ARG A 80 10.80 7.46 9.04
CA ARG A 80 10.52 8.35 10.17
C ARG A 80 9.83 9.62 9.71
N ARG A 81 10.39 10.32 8.72
CA ARG A 81 9.79 11.55 8.18
C ARG A 81 8.38 11.30 7.69
N ARG A 82 8.13 10.16 7.04
CA ARG A 82 6.78 9.78 6.59
C ARG A 82 5.84 9.59 7.77
N ALA A 83 6.25 8.88 8.82
CA ALA A 83 5.43 8.71 10.03
C ALA A 83 5.13 10.06 10.71
N GLU A 84 6.12 10.96 10.78
CA GLU A 84 5.96 12.33 11.28
C GLU A 84 5.00 13.16 10.43
N ASP A 85 5.04 13.02 9.10
CA ASP A 85 4.11 13.69 8.19
C ASP A 85 2.65 13.28 8.47
N TYR A 86 2.39 11.99 8.72
CA TYR A 86 1.04 11.54 9.08
C TYR A 86 0.62 11.98 10.48
N GLN A 87 1.52 12.07 11.45
CA GLN A 87 1.19 12.65 12.76
C GLN A 87 0.81 14.14 12.67
N ARG A 88 1.42 14.86 11.74
CA ARG A 88 1.10 16.26 11.46
C ARG A 88 -0.14 16.42 10.57
N LEU A 89 -0.76 15.36 10.08
CA LEU A 89 -1.93 15.45 9.20
C LEU A 89 -3.18 15.77 10.03
N ASN A 90 -3.95 16.80 9.66
CA ASN A 90 -5.20 17.10 10.35
C ASN A 90 -6.34 16.17 9.89
N LEU A 91 -7.22 15.81 10.83
CA LEU A 91 -8.44 15.07 10.53
C LEU A 91 -9.32 15.77 9.49
N GLU A 92 -9.46 17.10 9.56
CA GLU A 92 -10.21 17.89 8.57
C GLU A 92 -9.67 17.70 7.13
N ALA A 93 -8.34 17.58 6.98
CA ALA A 93 -7.73 17.33 5.66
C ALA A 93 -8.08 15.93 5.14
N VAL A 94 -8.15 14.93 6.03
CA VAL A 94 -8.58 13.57 5.72
C VAL A 94 -10.07 13.52 5.34
N GLU A 95 -10.94 14.22 6.07
CA GLU A 95 -12.36 14.33 5.74
C GLU A 95 -12.57 14.95 4.35
N ASP A 96 -11.85 16.05 4.07
CA ASP A 96 -11.85 16.72 2.78
C ASP A 96 -11.37 15.80 1.66
N PHE A 97 -10.32 15.03 1.92
CA PHE A 97 -9.79 14.03 1.00
C PHE A 97 -10.82 12.94 0.69
N ILE A 98 -11.43 12.30 1.69
CA ILE A 98 -12.43 11.26 1.47
C ILE A 98 -13.63 11.82 0.70
N ARG A 99 -14.08 13.04 1.04
CA ARG A 99 -15.19 13.71 0.35
C ARG A 99 -14.89 14.01 -1.12
N LYS A 100 -13.68 14.47 -1.45
CA LYS A 100 -13.32 14.93 -2.81
C LYS A 100 -12.76 13.81 -3.70
N LYS A 101 -11.98 12.89 -3.12
CA LYS A 101 -11.19 11.88 -3.86
C LYS A 101 -11.64 10.46 -3.57
N GLY A 102 -12.19 10.19 -2.39
CA GLY A 102 -12.52 8.84 -1.95
C GLY A 102 -13.77 8.21 -2.58
N ARG A 103 -14.32 8.80 -3.65
CA ARG A 103 -15.56 8.35 -4.31
C ARG A 103 -16.66 8.05 -3.28
N ALA A 104 -16.79 8.90 -2.25
CA ALA A 104 -17.65 8.66 -1.09
C ALA A 104 -19.11 8.32 -1.45
N GLY A 105 -19.62 8.89 -2.55
CA GLY A 105 -20.95 8.58 -3.09
C GLY A 105 -21.09 7.20 -3.72
N GLU A 106 -20.02 6.57 -4.20
CA GLU A 106 -20.05 5.23 -4.80
C GLU A 106 -19.88 4.13 -3.74
N VAL A 107 -19.10 4.42 -2.70
CA VAL A 107 -18.72 3.45 -1.68
C VAL A 107 -19.63 3.53 -0.43
N HIS A 108 -20.67 4.39 -0.46
CA HIS A 108 -21.57 4.69 0.66
C HIS A 108 -20.80 5.09 1.93
N LEU A 109 -19.76 5.90 1.77
CA LEU A 109 -18.91 6.34 2.87
C LEU A 109 -19.59 7.54 3.53
N SER A 110 -19.99 7.41 4.80
CA SER A 110 -20.53 8.54 5.57
C SER A 110 -19.37 9.40 6.04
N THR A 111 -19.07 10.50 5.35
CA THR A 111 -18.04 11.45 5.80
C THR A 111 -18.41 12.18 7.10
N ARG A 112 -19.64 12.04 7.59
CA ARG A 112 -20.12 12.73 8.81
C ARG A 112 -19.71 12.03 10.10
N ASN A 113 -19.11 10.84 10.01
CA ASN A 113 -18.79 10.00 11.17
C ASN A 113 -17.29 9.69 11.27
N LEU A 114 -16.41 10.34 10.50
CA LEU A 114 -14.98 10.10 10.62
C LEU A 114 -14.49 10.67 11.96
N ASN A 115 -13.98 9.81 12.83
CA ASN A 115 -13.55 10.19 14.18
C ASN A 115 -12.04 10.23 14.32
N HIS A 116 -11.33 9.39 13.57
CA HIS A 116 -9.87 9.35 13.56
C HIS A 116 -9.35 8.75 12.25
N PHE A 117 -8.03 8.81 12.07
CA PHE A 117 -7.32 8.10 11.02
C PHE A 117 -6.03 7.53 11.61
N GLU A 118 -5.52 6.50 10.95
CA GLU A 118 -4.29 5.84 11.33
C GLU A 118 -3.37 5.70 10.14
N HIS A 119 -2.07 5.62 10.44
CA HIS A 119 -1.04 5.33 9.47
C HIS A 119 -0.31 4.06 9.87
N HIS A 120 -0.04 3.21 8.87
CA HIS A 120 0.71 1.98 9.03
C HIS A 120 1.84 1.90 8.00
N LEU A 121 3.02 1.53 8.47
CA LEU A 121 4.17 1.16 7.64
C LEU A 121 4.26 -0.36 7.57
N VAL A 122 4.36 -0.90 6.36
CA VAL A 122 4.52 -2.34 6.11
C VAL A 122 5.93 -2.61 5.64
N PHE A 123 6.70 -3.38 6.40
CA PHE A 123 8.08 -3.74 6.07
C PHE A 123 8.19 -5.21 5.64
N ASP A 124 9.29 -5.55 4.97
CA ASP A 124 9.71 -6.94 4.93
C ASP A 124 9.99 -7.46 6.35
N LYS A 125 9.59 -8.70 6.62
CA LYS A 125 9.74 -9.33 7.92
C LYS A 125 11.19 -9.33 8.41
N ASP A 126 12.17 -9.58 7.53
CA ASP A 126 13.57 -9.66 7.90
C ASP A 126 14.11 -8.27 8.34
N ALA A 127 13.61 -7.20 7.73
CA ALA A 127 13.94 -5.82 8.11
C ALA A 127 13.44 -5.50 9.53
N VAL A 128 12.22 -5.95 9.87
CA VAL A 128 11.65 -5.77 11.22
C VAL A 128 12.42 -6.58 12.25
N GLU A 129 12.67 -7.87 11.99
CA GLU A 129 13.40 -8.75 12.90
C GLU A 129 14.83 -8.24 13.16
N SER A 130 15.51 -7.76 12.09
CA SER A 130 16.83 -7.14 12.19
C SER A 130 16.81 -5.90 13.08
N ALA A 131 15.85 -4.98 12.88
CA ALA A 131 15.72 -3.77 13.70
C ALA A 131 15.42 -4.10 15.17
N LYS A 132 14.50 -5.05 15.44
CA LYS A 132 14.19 -5.53 16.80
C LYS A 132 15.39 -6.15 17.51
N ALA A 133 16.31 -6.77 16.76
CA ALA A 133 17.54 -7.35 17.30
C ALA A 133 18.67 -6.33 17.51
N GLY A 134 18.42 -5.03 17.32
CA GLY A 134 19.45 -3.98 17.42
C GLY A 134 20.29 -3.81 16.15
N GLY A 135 19.81 -4.29 15.02
CA GLY A 135 20.44 -4.13 13.70
C GLY A 135 20.32 -2.71 13.13
N PRO A 136 20.69 -2.52 11.85
CA PRO A 136 20.61 -1.22 11.19
C PRO A 136 19.20 -0.61 11.25
N GLY A 137 19.11 0.63 11.73
CA GLY A 137 17.85 1.36 11.84
C GLY A 137 17.00 1.03 13.08
N ALA A 138 17.56 0.31 14.07
CA ALA A 138 16.86 -0.01 15.33
C ALA A 138 16.42 1.23 16.11
N ASP A 139 17.27 2.26 16.16
CA ASP A 139 16.96 3.55 16.78
C ASP A 139 15.80 4.27 16.08
N ILE A 140 15.80 4.24 14.75
CA ILE A 140 14.72 4.80 13.94
C ILE A 140 13.45 3.97 14.10
N TYR A 141 13.57 2.64 14.15
CA TYR A 141 12.45 1.74 14.35
C TYR A 141 11.75 2.02 15.68
N ASP A 142 12.51 2.15 16.78
CA ASP A 142 11.96 2.49 18.09
C ASP A 142 11.23 3.85 18.07
N ASP A 143 11.80 4.84 17.39
CA ASP A 143 11.18 6.17 17.26
C ASP A 143 9.90 6.17 16.39
N ILE A 144 9.80 5.29 15.39
CA ILE A 144 8.62 5.16 14.53
C ILE A 144 7.45 4.47 15.25
N LYS A 145 7.71 3.55 16.18
CA LYS A 145 6.65 2.84 16.94
C LYS A 145 5.73 3.81 17.67
N ASP A 146 6.28 4.90 18.18
CA ASP A 146 5.51 5.92 18.89
C ASP A 146 4.72 6.84 17.94
N LYS A 147 4.83 6.64 16.61
CA LYS A 147 4.22 7.50 15.59
C LYS A 147 3.19 6.82 14.72
N CYS A 148 3.36 5.55 14.40
CA CYS A 148 2.45 4.82 13.51
C CYS A 148 2.40 3.32 13.87
N GLY A 149 1.46 2.60 13.27
CA GLY A 149 1.45 1.14 13.34
C GLY A 149 2.53 0.54 12.44
N ILE A 150 3.17 -0.53 12.87
CA ILE A 150 4.18 -1.25 12.09
C ILE A 150 3.66 -2.65 11.81
N LEU A 151 3.62 -2.98 10.52
CA LEU A 151 3.27 -4.30 10.01
C LEU A 151 4.49 -4.95 9.37
N SER A 152 4.60 -6.28 9.46
CA SER A 152 5.54 -7.08 8.67
C SER A 152 4.82 -7.90 7.61
N GLN A 153 5.48 -8.14 6.49
CA GLN A 153 5.04 -9.09 5.48
C GLN A 153 6.20 -9.98 5.01
N SER A 154 5.88 -11.20 4.61
CA SER A 154 6.82 -12.14 3.99
C SER A 154 6.12 -13.06 3.01
N ARG A 155 6.80 -13.45 1.94
CA ARG A 155 6.23 -14.36 0.93
C ARG A 155 5.93 -15.73 1.54
N GLY A 156 4.71 -16.21 1.35
CA GLY A 156 4.26 -17.48 1.93
C GLY A 156 4.08 -17.46 3.45
N GLY A 157 4.32 -16.30 4.08
CA GLY A 157 4.13 -16.07 5.50
C GLY A 157 2.80 -15.40 5.78
N LYS A 158 2.83 -14.38 6.63
CA LYS A 158 1.66 -13.60 7.03
C LYS A 158 1.95 -12.10 6.97
N LEU A 159 0.91 -11.31 6.76
CA LEU A 159 0.88 -9.92 7.18
C LEU A 159 0.55 -9.90 8.67
N LEU A 160 1.42 -9.33 9.50
CA LEU A 160 1.30 -9.31 10.95
C LEU A 160 1.52 -7.90 11.51
N PHE A 161 0.78 -7.56 12.57
CA PHE A 161 1.10 -6.40 13.38
C PHE A 161 2.29 -6.70 14.30
N GLU A 162 3.27 -5.81 14.29
CA GLU A 162 4.55 -6.03 14.94
C GLU A 162 4.76 -5.15 16.17
N ASP A 163 4.47 -3.85 16.06
CA ASP A 163 4.63 -2.85 17.11
C ASP A 163 3.87 -1.55 16.73
N GLY A 164 3.75 -0.64 17.69
CA GLY A 164 3.39 0.76 17.47
C GLY A 164 1.94 1.11 17.77
N LEU A 165 1.46 2.19 17.18
CA LEU A 165 0.12 2.72 17.44
C LEU A 165 -0.94 2.03 16.57
N ALA A 166 -2.03 1.61 17.20
CA ALA A 166 -3.27 1.20 16.53
C ALA A 166 -4.46 1.71 17.34
N GLN A 167 -5.40 2.39 16.68
CA GLN A 167 -6.58 3.00 17.32
C GLN A 167 -7.88 2.26 16.96
N ASP A 168 -7.95 1.68 15.76
CA ASP A 168 -9.05 0.87 15.28
C ASP A 168 -8.84 -0.58 15.72
N ASP A 169 -9.57 -0.96 16.77
CA ASP A 169 -9.56 -2.31 17.34
C ASP A 169 -9.85 -3.39 16.28
N SER A 170 -10.64 -3.08 15.26
CA SER A 170 -11.04 -4.04 14.24
C SER A 170 -9.91 -4.32 13.26
N PHE A 171 -9.25 -3.28 12.73
CA PHE A 171 -8.08 -3.42 11.87
C PHE A 171 -6.97 -4.12 12.62
N HIS A 172 -6.65 -3.62 13.82
CA HIS A 172 -5.62 -4.17 14.69
C HIS A 172 -5.86 -5.65 15.00
N SER A 173 -7.09 -6.05 15.32
CA SER A 173 -7.44 -7.45 15.59
C SER A 173 -7.19 -8.36 14.37
N ILE A 174 -7.51 -7.89 13.16
CA ILE A 174 -7.29 -8.63 11.92
C ILE A 174 -5.79 -8.85 11.68
N VAL A 175 -5.00 -7.77 11.70
CA VAL A 175 -3.56 -7.86 11.42
C VAL A 175 -2.79 -8.52 12.56
N SER A 176 -3.27 -8.45 13.81
CA SER A 176 -2.68 -9.18 14.95
C SER A 176 -2.94 -10.68 14.86
N THR A 177 -4.12 -11.11 14.38
CA THR A 177 -4.40 -12.52 14.11
C THR A 177 -3.54 -13.06 12.96
N GLY A 178 -3.20 -12.16 12.03
CA GLY A 178 -2.36 -12.40 10.88
C GLY A 178 -3.12 -12.89 9.66
N ILE A 179 -2.83 -12.29 8.51
CA ILE A 179 -3.43 -12.65 7.21
C ILE A 179 -2.41 -13.45 6.41
N ASN A 180 -2.77 -14.65 5.96
CA ASN A 180 -1.86 -15.47 5.15
C ASN A 180 -1.55 -14.79 3.81
N LEU A 181 -0.27 -14.83 3.44
CA LEU A 181 0.26 -14.29 2.20
C LEU A 181 0.63 -15.41 1.24
N PRO A 182 0.40 -15.26 -0.07
CA PRO A 182 0.82 -16.25 -1.04
C PRO A 182 2.36 -16.32 -1.13
N PRO A 183 2.93 -17.50 -1.44
CA PRO A 183 4.35 -17.62 -1.75
C PRO A 183 4.71 -16.90 -3.06
N THR A 184 3.74 -16.75 -3.95
CA THR A 184 3.87 -16.01 -5.20
C THR A 184 2.66 -15.08 -5.34
N PRO A 185 2.83 -13.76 -5.16
CA PRO A 185 1.71 -12.82 -5.27
C PRO A 185 1.16 -12.78 -6.70
N SER A 186 -0.11 -12.37 -6.82
CA SER A 186 -0.75 -12.19 -8.12
C SER A 186 0.06 -11.24 -9.01
N LYS A 187 0.06 -11.52 -10.32
CA LYS A 187 0.79 -10.73 -11.34
C LYS A 187 0.02 -9.48 -11.77
N GLU A 188 -0.79 -8.91 -10.88
CA GLU A 188 -1.39 -7.58 -11.08
C GLU A 188 -0.30 -6.54 -10.82
N PHE A 189 -0.12 -5.54 -11.69
CA PHE A 189 0.89 -4.50 -11.48
C PHE A 189 0.20 -3.23 -10.99
N LEU A 190 0.34 -2.93 -9.69
CA LEU A 190 -0.06 -1.65 -9.14
C LEU A 190 0.98 -0.59 -9.53
N LEU A 191 0.60 0.24 -10.50
CA LEU A 191 1.48 1.27 -11.04
C LEU A 191 1.32 2.59 -10.31
N THR A 192 2.34 2.98 -9.53
CA THR A 192 2.45 4.32 -8.96
C THR A 192 2.80 5.34 -10.05
N GLY A 193 2.60 6.63 -9.79
CA GLY A 193 3.02 7.70 -10.70
C GLY A 193 4.55 7.84 -10.85
N GLU A 194 5.33 7.13 -10.04
CA GLU A 194 6.79 7.20 -9.97
C GLU A 194 7.49 6.05 -10.71
N ILE A 195 6.72 5.02 -11.11
CA ILE A 195 7.25 3.93 -11.92
C ILE A 195 7.52 4.45 -13.34
N LYS A 196 8.76 4.26 -13.79
CA LYS A 196 9.19 4.76 -15.09
C LYS A 196 8.65 3.86 -16.20
N PRO A 197 8.23 4.42 -17.36
CA PRO A 197 7.75 3.64 -18.50
C PRO A 197 8.72 2.55 -18.95
N GLU A 198 10.03 2.80 -18.85
CA GLU A 198 11.08 1.85 -19.20
C GLU A 198 11.09 0.64 -18.25
N SER A 199 10.90 0.87 -16.95
CA SER A 199 10.76 -0.19 -15.96
C SER A 199 9.49 -0.99 -16.17
N LEU A 200 8.40 -0.34 -16.58
CA LEU A 200 7.17 -1.03 -16.98
C LEU A 200 7.40 -1.92 -18.21
N ALA A 201 8.13 -1.43 -19.22
CA ALA A 201 8.48 -2.20 -20.40
C ALA A 201 9.33 -3.44 -20.05
N VAL A 202 10.28 -3.29 -19.11
CA VAL A 202 11.09 -4.42 -18.61
C VAL A 202 10.24 -5.42 -17.82
N SER A 203 9.35 -4.95 -16.90
CA SER A 203 8.38 -5.82 -16.21
C SER A 203 7.56 -6.66 -17.18
N LEU A 204 6.98 -6.00 -18.20
CA LEU A 204 6.16 -6.68 -19.21
C LEU A 204 6.99 -7.71 -19.97
N ALA A 205 8.18 -7.33 -20.45
CA ALA A 205 9.04 -8.19 -21.25
C ALA A 205 9.66 -9.36 -20.48
N GLN A 206 9.93 -9.22 -19.18
CA GLN A 206 10.63 -10.24 -18.39
C GLN A 206 9.72 -11.07 -17.49
N VAL A 207 8.55 -10.57 -17.11
CA VAL A 207 7.71 -11.22 -16.08
C VAL A 207 6.37 -11.69 -16.65
N ILE A 208 5.72 -10.89 -17.50
CA ILE A 208 4.41 -11.23 -18.07
C ILE A 208 4.59 -11.99 -19.38
N LEU A 209 5.28 -11.38 -20.33
CA LEU A 209 5.39 -11.89 -21.69
C LEU A 209 6.05 -13.29 -21.76
N PRO A 210 7.13 -13.61 -21.00
CA PRO A 210 7.74 -14.95 -21.08
C PRO A 210 6.80 -16.08 -20.65
N GLU A 211 5.86 -15.79 -19.75
CA GLU A 211 4.85 -16.76 -19.31
C GLU A 211 3.69 -16.86 -20.32
N GLN A 212 3.31 -15.77 -20.97
CA GLN A 212 2.34 -15.80 -22.08
C GLN A 212 2.91 -16.45 -23.35
N PHE A 213 4.22 -16.31 -23.60
CA PHE A 213 4.90 -16.97 -24.73
C PHE A 213 5.01 -18.49 -24.56
N LYS A 214 4.84 -19.04 -23.34
CA LYS A 214 4.68 -20.50 -23.16
C LYS A 214 3.40 -21.05 -23.82
N HIS A 215 2.45 -20.18 -24.20
CA HIS A 215 1.19 -20.58 -24.82
C HIS A 215 1.13 -20.28 -26.33
N ASN A 216 2.27 -19.99 -26.97
CA ASN A 216 2.41 -19.84 -28.44
C ASN A 216 1.50 -18.80 -29.11
N GLU A 217 1.12 -17.74 -28.38
CA GLU A 217 0.40 -16.61 -28.98
C GLU A 217 1.31 -15.38 -29.09
N THR A 218 1.39 -14.82 -30.30
CA THR A 218 2.12 -13.57 -30.54
C THR A 218 1.33 -12.41 -29.94
N VAL A 219 1.79 -11.85 -28.82
CA VAL A 219 1.12 -10.71 -28.18
C VAL A 219 1.47 -9.42 -28.91
N LYS A 220 0.54 -8.95 -29.76
CA LYS A 220 0.66 -7.63 -30.41
C LYS A 220 0.19 -6.53 -29.46
N MET A 221 1.12 -5.89 -28.78
CA MET A 221 0.86 -4.70 -27.96
C MET A 221 0.90 -3.43 -28.81
N THR A 222 -0.13 -2.60 -28.67
CA THR A 222 -0.16 -1.24 -29.23
C THR A 222 -0.37 -0.24 -28.09
N PRO A 223 0.06 1.03 -28.22
CA PRO A 223 -0.13 2.04 -27.17
C PRO A 223 -1.60 2.19 -26.73
N ARG A 224 -2.56 1.93 -27.61
CA ARG A 224 -4.00 1.95 -27.31
C ARG A 224 -4.50 0.76 -26.47
N ARG A 225 -3.79 -0.37 -26.49
CA ARG A 225 -4.18 -1.57 -25.72
C ARG A 225 -3.66 -1.54 -24.29
N VAL A 226 -2.63 -0.75 -24.01
CA VAL A 226 -2.06 -0.59 -22.67
C VAL A 226 -3.17 -0.17 -21.69
N PRO A 227 -3.93 0.93 -21.87
CA PRO A 227 -4.91 1.37 -20.87
C PRO A 227 -6.04 0.39 -20.58
N HIS A 228 -6.41 -0.45 -21.57
CA HIS A 228 -7.51 -1.43 -21.45
C HIS A 228 -7.17 -2.60 -20.52
N TYR A 229 -5.88 -2.90 -20.32
CA TYR A 229 -5.43 -3.89 -19.33
C TYR A 229 -5.25 -3.30 -17.92
N TYR A 230 -5.30 -1.97 -17.78
CA TYR A 230 -5.00 -1.27 -16.53
C TYR A 230 -6.18 -0.44 -16.00
N ASP A 231 -7.37 -0.57 -16.59
CA ASP A 231 -8.60 0.15 -16.22
C ASP A 231 -8.36 1.66 -16.01
N ARG A 232 -7.50 2.24 -16.86
CA ARG A 232 -7.27 3.69 -16.90
C ARG A 232 -8.04 4.27 -18.07
N ASP A 233 -9.15 4.94 -17.78
CA ASP A 233 -9.70 5.94 -18.68
C ASP A 233 -8.68 7.09 -18.78
N MET A 234 -7.83 7.03 -19.80
CA MET A 234 -7.02 8.17 -20.19
C MET A 234 -7.94 9.22 -20.83
N ILE A 235 -8.32 10.24 -20.07
CA ILE A 235 -8.78 11.51 -20.65
C ILE A 235 -7.57 12.13 -21.34
N LEU A 236 -7.44 11.87 -22.65
CA LEU A 236 -6.53 12.60 -23.52
C LEU A 236 -7.12 13.98 -23.77
N ILE A 237 -6.62 14.98 -23.05
CA ILE A 237 -6.84 16.39 -23.38
C ILE A 237 -5.85 16.73 -24.49
N TRP A 238 -6.38 17.03 -25.68
CA TRP A 238 -5.65 17.70 -26.76
C TRP A 238 -5.74 19.21 -26.56
#